data_AF-A0A9D5P846-F1
#
_entry.id   AF-A0A9D5P846-F1
#
_cell.length_a   1.000
_cell.length_b   1.000
_cell.length_c   1.000
_cell.angle_alpha   90.00
_cell.angle_beta   90.00
_cell.angle_gamma   90.00
#
_symmetry.space_group_name_H-M   'P 1'
#
loop_
_entity.id
_entity.type
_entity.pdbx_description
1 polymer ?
#
loop_
_entity_poly.entity_id
_entity_poly.type
_entity_poly.pdbx_seq_one_letter_code
_entity_poly.pdbx_strand_id
1 'polypeptide(L)'
;MLSVFDQTYVQDGDPQFVSVSDRDISEDKDMERIINRLAKAATISDIRMTMNIEDEIYSELENLDTKILSQKKALAQKDKQLAHQEEQLAHQKDMLRYTIKMLVESGKTLSEIADNLHLDIEDIKELM
;
A
#
# COMPACT_ATOMS: atom_id res chain seq x y z
N MET A 1 -26.63 18.47 32.00
CA MET A 1 -25.39 18.05 32.68
C MET A 1 -24.18 17.87 31.75
N LEU A 2 -24.32 17.82 30.40
CA LEU A 2 -23.16 17.76 29.47
C LEU A 2 -23.19 18.84 28.37
N SER A 3 -24.13 19.79 28.42
CA SER A 3 -24.36 20.82 27.39
C SER A 3 -23.17 21.77 27.16
N VAL A 4 -22.23 21.84 28.10
CA VAL A 4 -21.00 22.64 27.97
C VAL A 4 -19.91 21.97 27.13
N PHE A 5 -20.03 20.67 26.87
CA PHE A 5 -19.12 19.91 25.99
C PHE A 5 -19.78 19.63 24.64
N ASP A 6 -20.43 20.64 24.08
CA ASP A 6 -20.91 20.54 22.71
C ASP A 6 -19.71 20.51 21.75
N GLN A 7 -19.67 19.50 20.88
CA GLN A 7 -18.64 19.36 19.85
C GLN A 7 -18.71 20.46 18.79
N THR A 8 -19.74 21.32 18.82
CA THR A 8 -19.76 22.55 18.04
C THR A 8 -18.85 23.67 18.58
N TYR A 9 -18.34 23.55 19.82
CA TYR A 9 -17.40 24.52 20.43
C TYR A 9 -15.93 24.13 20.29
N VAL A 10 -15.63 23.21 19.37
CA VAL A 10 -14.26 22.88 18.99
C VAL A 10 -13.52 24.16 18.57
N GLN A 11 -12.29 24.30 19.02
CA GLN A 11 -11.45 25.44 18.68
C GLN A 11 -11.10 25.41 17.19
N ASP A 12 -11.23 26.56 16.53
CA ASP A 12 -10.89 26.70 15.11
C ASP A 12 -9.42 26.27 14.88
N GLY A 13 -9.25 25.21 14.08
CA GLY A 13 -7.94 24.68 13.71
C GLY A 13 -7.43 23.52 14.55
N ASP A 14 -8.08 23.17 15.67
CA ASP A 14 -7.71 22.01 16.45
C ASP A 14 -8.93 21.25 17.02
N PRO A 15 -9.30 20.10 16.40
CA PRO A 15 -10.43 19.29 16.83
C PRO A 15 -10.24 18.64 18.21
N GLN A 16 -9.04 18.67 18.78
CA GLN A 16 -8.76 18.08 20.09
C GLN A 16 -9.13 19.01 21.25
N PHE A 17 -9.30 20.31 21.00
CA PHE A 17 -9.64 21.29 22.04
C PHE A 17 -11.07 21.79 21.91
N VAL A 18 -11.82 21.74 23.01
CA VAL A 18 -13.16 22.33 23.14
C VAL A 18 -13.07 23.57 24.01
N SER A 19 -13.54 24.70 23.50
CA SER A 19 -13.59 25.96 24.25
C SER A 19 -14.83 25.97 25.14
N VAL A 20 -14.60 25.96 26.46
CA VAL A 20 -15.69 26.04 27.45
C VAL A 20 -15.69 27.43 28.08
N SER A 21 -16.84 28.10 28.10
CA SER A 21 -16.98 29.44 28.70
C SER A 21 -17.34 29.36 30.19
N ASP A 22 -16.65 30.14 31.04
CA ASP A 22 -16.92 30.20 32.48
C ASP A 22 -18.36 30.63 32.83
N ARG A 23 -19.00 31.37 31.93
CA ARG A 23 -20.39 31.82 32.08
C ARG A 23 -21.37 30.65 32.10
N ASP A 24 -21.08 29.59 31.35
CA ASP A 24 -21.96 28.42 31.20
C ASP A 24 -21.80 27.41 32.36
N ILE A 25 -20.77 27.59 33.20
CA ILE A 25 -20.40 26.70 34.32
C ILE A 25 -20.86 27.27 35.67
N SER A 26 -20.97 28.61 35.77
CA SER A 26 -21.09 29.33 37.04
C SER A 26 -22.32 29.01 37.91
N GLU A 27 -23.37 28.42 37.33
CA GLU A 27 -24.61 28.09 38.03
C GLU A 27 -24.67 26.64 38.55
N ASP A 28 -23.75 25.76 38.12
CA ASP A 28 -23.75 24.31 38.45
C ASP A 28 -22.44 23.90 39.16
N LYS A 29 -22.52 23.70 40.48
CA LYS A 29 -21.38 23.28 41.33
C LYS A 29 -20.81 21.92 40.97
N ASP A 30 -21.63 21.00 40.45
CA ASP A 30 -21.15 19.70 40.02
C ASP A 30 -20.37 19.83 38.70
N MET A 31 -20.80 20.73 37.82
CA MET A 31 -20.08 21.08 36.59
C MET A 31 -18.73 21.75 36.89
N GLU A 32 -18.69 22.69 37.83
CA GLU A 32 -17.44 23.31 38.30
C GLU A 32 -16.45 22.26 38.84
N ARG A 33 -16.95 21.25 39.56
CA ARG A 33 -16.14 20.16 40.09
C ARG A 33 -15.60 19.24 38.99
N ILE A 34 -16.39 18.95 37.96
CA ILE A 34 -15.98 18.13 36.81
C ILE A 34 -14.92 18.87 35.99
N ILE A 35 -15.13 20.14 35.66
CA ILE A 35 -14.16 20.97 34.93
C ILE A 35 -12.84 21.09 35.70
N ASN A 36 -12.88 21.34 37.01
CA ASN A 36 -11.66 21.40 37.82
C ASN A 36 -10.88 20.07 37.83
N ARG A 37 -11.57 18.92 37.82
CA ARG A 37 -10.92 17.61 37.72
C ARG A 37 -10.32 17.38 36.33
N LEU A 38 -11.05 17.74 35.28
CA LEU A 38 -10.57 17.65 33.90
C LEU A 38 -9.38 18.58 33.64
N ALA A 39 -9.43 19.83 34.12
CA ALA A 39 -8.33 20.78 34.03
C ALA A 39 -7.09 20.27 34.77
N LYS A 40 -7.26 19.67 35.96
CA LYS A 40 -6.16 19.01 36.69
C LYS A 40 -5.62 17.78 35.97
N ALA A 41 -6.45 17.03 35.25
CA ALA A 41 -5.99 15.92 34.44
C ALA A 41 -5.24 16.41 33.19
N ALA A 42 -5.74 17.45 32.52
CA ALA A 42 -5.13 18.07 31.35
C ALA A 42 -3.79 18.75 31.66
N THR A 43 -3.52 19.10 32.93
CA THR A 43 -2.21 19.63 33.36
C THR A 43 -1.19 18.54 33.64
N ILE A 44 -1.59 17.26 33.74
CA ILE A 44 -0.67 16.12 33.86
C ILE A 44 0.11 16.03 32.55
N SER A 45 1.42 16.32 32.61
CA SER A 45 2.33 16.32 31.46
C SER A 45 2.26 15.02 30.66
N ASP A 46 2.06 13.91 31.37
CA ASP A 46 2.09 12.56 30.81
C ASP A 46 0.92 12.33 29.85
N ILE A 47 -0.25 12.91 30.12
CA ILE A 47 -1.42 12.78 29.22
C ILE A 47 -1.18 13.56 27.93
N ARG A 48 -0.67 14.80 28.00
CA ARG A 48 -0.31 15.58 26.80
C ARG A 48 0.81 14.93 26.00
N MET A 49 1.82 14.40 26.68
CA MET A 49 2.92 13.68 26.04
C MET A 49 2.43 12.41 25.35
N THR A 50 1.52 11.66 26.00
CA THR A 50 0.90 10.48 25.41
C THR A 50 0.09 10.82 24.17
N MET A 51 -0.75 11.87 24.22
CA MET A 51 -1.53 12.32 23.06
C MET A 51 -0.65 12.71 21.86
N ASN A 52 0.42 13.48 22.11
CA ASN A 52 1.33 13.88 21.03
C ASN A 52 2.08 12.69 20.42
N ILE A 53 2.48 11.71 21.25
CA ILE A 53 3.14 10.49 20.78
C ILE A 53 2.16 9.64 19.97
N GLU A 54 0.91 9.55 20.40
CA GLU A 54 -0.13 8.82 19.65
C GLU A 54 -0.30 9.40 18.24
N ASP A 55 -0.39 10.72 18.10
CA ASP A 55 -0.51 11.37 16.78
C ASP A 55 0.73 11.13 15.88
N GLU A 56 1.94 11.16 16.46
CA GLU A 56 3.18 10.84 15.73
C GLU A 56 3.16 9.38 15.25
N ILE A 57 2.78 8.44 16.12
CA ILE A 57 2.68 7.02 15.77
C ILE A 57 1.62 6.80 14.68
N TYR A 58 0.43 7.40 14.79
CA TYR A 58 -0.61 7.26 13.78
C TYR A 58 -0.17 7.81 12.42
N SER A 59 0.50 8.97 12.41
CA SER A 59 1.06 9.56 11.19
C SER A 59 2.12 8.66 10.56
N GLU A 60 3.03 8.09 11.35
CA GLU A 60 4.03 7.13 10.86
C GLU A 60 3.37 5.87 10.29
N LEU A 61 2.36 5.33 10.97
CA LEU A 61 1.61 4.16 10.50
C LEU A 61 0.89 4.44 9.17
N GLU A 62 0.21 5.58 9.04
CA GLU A 62 -0.47 5.97 7.79
C GLU A 62 0.53 6.13 6.63
N ASN A 63 1.70 6.71 6.91
CA ASN A 63 2.78 6.83 5.94
C ASN A 63 3.30 5.45 5.50
N LEU A 64 3.48 4.53 6.44
CA LEU A 64 3.89 3.16 6.14
C LEU A 64 2.83 2.41 5.33
N ASP A 65 1.56 2.53 5.69
CA ASP A 65 0.45 1.91 4.95
C ASP A 65 0.37 2.43 3.51
N THR A 66 0.54 3.75 3.32
CA THR A 66 0.59 4.38 2.01
C THR A 66 1.77 3.84 1.19
N LYS A 67 2.95 3.70 1.81
CA LYS A 67 4.14 3.15 1.17
C LYS A 67 3.95 1.68 0.78
N ILE A 68 3.38 0.87 1.67
CA ILE A 68 3.09 -0.55 1.43
C ILE A 68 2.09 -0.70 0.27
N LEU A 69 1.03 0.11 0.25
CA LEU A 69 0.05 0.09 -0.83
C LEU A 69 0.68 0.44 -2.18
N SER A 70 1.53 1.47 -2.21
CA SER A 70 2.27 1.86 -3.41
C SER A 70 3.18 0.73 -3.91
N GLN A 71 3.93 0.10 -3.02
CA GLN A 71 4.78 -1.06 -3.35
C GLN A 71 3.98 -2.25 -3.87
N LYS A 72 2.84 -2.58 -3.24
CA LYS A 72 1.93 -3.64 -3.70
C LYS A 72 1.41 -3.37 -5.12
N LYS A 73 1.03 -2.12 -5.42
CA LYS A 73 0.59 -1.74 -6.77
C LYS A 73 1.72 -1.89 -7.80
N ALA A 74 2.93 -1.46 -7.46
CA ALA A 74 4.08 -1.59 -8.35
C ALA A 74 4.46 -3.06 -8.60
N LEU A 75 4.40 -3.91 -7.57
CA LEU A 75 4.61 -5.36 -7.71
C LEU A 75 3.55 -5.99 -8.61
N ALA A 76 2.28 -5.72 -8.38
CA ALA A 76 1.19 -6.25 -9.22
C ALA A 76 1.32 -5.83 -10.69
N GLN A 77 1.83 -4.63 -10.97
CA GLN A 77 2.11 -4.19 -12.35
C GLN A 77 3.29 -4.96 -12.96
N LYS A 78 4.36 -5.20 -12.20
CA LYS A 78 5.50 -6.00 -12.65
C LYS A 78 5.10 -7.45 -12.92
N ASP A 79 4.28 -8.06 -12.06
CA ASP A 79 3.79 -9.42 -12.26
C ASP A 79 2.98 -9.54 -13.56
N LYS A 80 2.13 -8.55 -13.87
CA LYS A 80 1.40 -8.50 -15.14
C LYS A 80 2.34 -8.37 -16.35
N GLN A 81 3.38 -7.55 -16.24
CA GLN A 81 4.36 -7.40 -17.31
C GLN A 81 5.15 -8.69 -17.54
N LEU A 82 5.57 -9.37 -16.46
CA LEU A 82 6.25 -10.66 -16.54
C LEU A 82 5.35 -11.73 -17.17
N ALA A 83 4.10 -11.85 -16.73
CA ALA A 83 3.16 -12.80 -17.31
C ALA A 83 2.95 -12.56 -18.82
N HIS A 84 2.89 -11.30 -19.26
CA HIS A 84 2.79 -10.98 -20.68
C HIS A 84 4.07 -11.33 -21.45
N GLN A 85 5.25 -11.12 -20.87
CA GLN A 85 6.52 -11.52 -21.48
C GLN A 85 6.65 -13.06 -21.59
N GLU A 86 6.20 -13.79 -20.56
CA GLU A 86 6.15 -15.26 -20.58
C GLU A 86 5.23 -15.77 -21.69
N GLU A 87 4.05 -15.16 -21.86
CA GLU A 87 3.12 -15.49 -22.94
C GLU A 87 3.72 -15.24 -24.32
N GLN A 88 4.37 -14.08 -24.52
CA GLN A 88 5.06 -13.78 -25.78
C GLN A 88 6.19 -14.77 -26.06
N LEU A 89 6.99 -15.13 -25.05
CA LEU A 89 8.07 -16.09 -25.19
C LEU A 89 7.55 -17.49 -25.51
N ALA A 90 6.46 -17.91 -24.87
CA ALA A 90 5.79 -19.18 -25.17
C ALA A 90 5.29 -19.22 -26.62
N HIS A 91 4.64 -18.15 -27.08
CA HIS A 91 4.19 -18.04 -28.47
C HIS A 91 5.37 -18.08 -29.46
N GLN A 92 6.47 -17.37 -29.19
CA GLN A 92 7.67 -17.42 -30.03
C GLN A 92 8.26 -18.83 -30.08
N LYS A 93 8.30 -19.52 -28.94
CA LYS A 93 8.76 -20.91 -28.87
C LYS A 93 7.89 -21.81 -29.73
N ASP A 94 6.57 -21.72 -29.63
CA ASP A 94 5.64 -22.52 -30.44
C ASP A 94 5.79 -22.27 -31.95
N MET A 95 5.97 -21.01 -32.36
CA MET A 95 6.24 -20.66 -33.75
C MET A 95 7.58 -21.24 -34.25
N LEU A 96 8.60 -21.25 -33.39
CA LEU A 96 9.89 -21.86 -33.69
C LEU A 96 9.75 -23.38 -33.86
N ARG A 97 9.02 -24.05 -32.96
CA ARG A 97 8.72 -25.50 -33.06
C ARG A 97 8.02 -25.83 -34.38
N TYR A 98 6.99 -25.06 -34.72
CA TYR A 98 6.26 -25.23 -35.98
C TYR A 98 7.18 -25.07 -37.20
N THR A 99 8.04 -24.06 -37.18
CA THR A 99 9.00 -23.80 -38.27
C THR A 99 10.01 -24.94 -38.41
N ILE A 100 10.57 -25.43 -37.31
CA ILE A 100 11.50 -26.57 -37.31
C ILE A 100 10.82 -27.80 -37.91
N LYS A 101 9.58 -28.10 -37.49
CA LYS A 101 8.79 -29.21 -38.01
C LYS A 101 8.60 -29.11 -39.53
N MET A 102 8.20 -27.94 -40.03
CA MET A 102 8.05 -27.70 -41.48
C MET A 102 9.36 -27.88 -42.25
N LEU A 103 10.49 -27.44 -41.68
CA LEU A 103 11.81 -27.61 -42.31
C LEU A 103 12.21 -29.08 -42.39
N VAL A 104 11.98 -29.85 -41.33
CA VAL A 104 12.20 -31.31 -41.32
C VAL A 104 11.31 -32.00 -42.34
N GLU A 105 10.02 -31.65 -42.40
CA GLU A 105 9.08 -32.20 -43.38
C GLU A 105 9.46 -31.84 -44.83
N SER A 106 10.12 -30.69 -45.04
CA SER A 106 10.68 -30.29 -46.34
C SER A 106 11.98 -31.01 -46.72
N GLY A 107 12.48 -31.90 -45.86
CA GLY A 107 13.65 -32.73 -46.11
C GLY A 107 14.98 -32.13 -45.66
N LYS A 108 14.99 -31.01 -44.92
CA LYS A 108 16.22 -30.48 -44.31
C LYS A 108 16.67 -31.35 -43.15
N THR A 109 17.98 -31.53 -43.03
CA THR A 109 18.58 -32.28 -41.92
C THR A 109 18.64 -31.43 -40.65
N LEU A 110 18.72 -32.07 -39.48
CA LEU A 110 18.84 -31.37 -38.20
C LEU A 110 20.11 -30.50 -38.13
N SER A 111 21.21 -30.94 -38.76
CA SER A 111 22.45 -30.15 -38.82
C SER A 111 22.26 -28.86 -39.60
N GLU A 112 21.60 -28.92 -40.76
CA GLU A 112 21.35 -27.71 -41.56
C GLU A 112 20.40 -26.74 -40.84
N ILE A 113 19.41 -27.25 -40.09
CA ILE A 113 18.50 -26.40 -39.31
C ILE A 113 19.25 -25.75 -38.15
N ALA A 114 20.04 -26.51 -37.40
CA ALA A 114 20.91 -26.03 -36.33
C ALA A 114 21.84 -24.92 -36.82
N ASP A 115 22.54 -25.13 -37.93
CA ASP A 115 23.44 -24.15 -38.55
C ASP A 115 22.71 -22.87 -38.96
N ASN A 116 21.50 -22.98 -39.54
CA ASN A 116 20.71 -21.83 -39.98
C ASN A 116 20.11 -21.01 -38.82
N LEU A 117 19.76 -21.67 -37.72
CA LEU A 117 19.18 -21.03 -36.54
C LEU A 117 20.23 -20.62 -35.51
N HIS A 118 21.51 -20.96 -35.75
CA HIS A 118 22.62 -20.78 -34.81
C HIS A 118 22.33 -21.39 -33.44
N LEU A 119 21.74 -22.58 -33.46
CA LEU A 119 21.40 -23.37 -32.28
C LEU A 119 22.15 -24.70 -32.32
N ASP A 120 22.37 -25.31 -31.17
CA ASP A 120 22.92 -26.66 -31.15
C ASP A 120 21.86 -27.68 -31.58
N ILE A 121 22.30 -28.81 -32.14
CA ILE A 121 21.40 -29.89 -32.55
C ILE A 121 20.55 -30.38 -31.36
N GLU A 122 21.06 -30.31 -30.14
CA GLU A 122 20.31 -30.69 -28.95
C GLU A 122 19.17 -29.71 -28.65
N ASP A 123 19.39 -28.40 -28.78
CA ASP A 123 18.33 -27.38 -28.65
C ASP A 123 17.24 -27.57 -29.71
N ILE A 124 17.63 -27.91 -30.96
CA ILE A 124 16.68 -28.23 -32.02
C ILE A 124 15.81 -29.44 -31.64
N LYS A 125 16.39 -30.48 -31.03
CA LYS A 125 15.62 -31.65 -30.57
C LYS A 125 14.67 -31.30 -29.42
N GLU A 126 15.04 -30.41 -28.50
CA GLU A 126 14.14 -29.95 -27.43
C GLU A 126 12.95 -29.12 -27.95
N LEU A 127 13.10 -28.56 -29.16
CA LEU A 127 12.09 -27.78 -29.85
C LEU A 127 11.25 -28.59 -30.84
N MET A 128 11.55 -29.88 -31.06
CA MET A 128 10.69 -30.80 -31.83
C MET A 128 9.57 -31.38 -30.99
#